data_AF-A0A2V3WF42-F1
#
_entry.id   AF-A0A2V3WF42-F1
#
_cell.length_a   1.000
_cell.length_b   1.000
_cell.length_c   1.000
_cell.angle_alpha   90.00
_cell.angle_beta   90.00
_cell.angle_gamma   90.00
#
_symmetry.space_group_name_H-M   'P 1'
#
loop_
_entity.id
_entity.type
_entity.pdbx_description
1 polymer ?
#
loop_
_entity_poly.entity_id
_entity_poly.type
_entity_poly.pdbx_seq_one_letter_code
_entity_poly.pdbx_strand_id
1 'polypeptide(L)'
;MKNLLVCIGFILFLVGCTDVREADQPDASMSLEEQIKTVMNQHDYPPHTIINYQIKHDYIYVFTDVNHALNVAVLEYASDQVEWIMGYDSISKMSILDPAYDDMPVLTVIKTDDPAITVVEVLGEPAFAFQSFETVTDDYRIGAKYWIHFTEMKQAYVDFENQNLPVHSVELFYD
;
A
#
# COMPACT_ATOMS: atom_id res chain seq x y z
N MET A 1 65.81 35.98 13.87
CA MET A 1 65.57 34.55 14.20
C MET A 1 64.49 34.56 15.28
N LYS A 2 63.31 33.93 15.18
CA LYS A 2 62.84 32.81 14.39
C LYS A 2 61.29 32.83 14.48
N ASN A 3 60.65 32.51 13.37
CA ASN A 3 59.21 32.53 13.07
C ASN A 3 58.32 31.81 14.10
N LEU A 4 57.09 32.29 14.31
CA LEU A 4 55.96 31.48 14.77
C LEU A 4 54.64 32.10 14.23
N LEU A 5 54.25 31.69 13.03
CA LEU A 5 53.09 30.82 12.74
C LEU A 5 51.73 31.47 13.02
N VAL A 6 51.20 32.09 11.95
CA VAL A 6 49.82 32.52 11.76
C VAL A 6 48.96 31.28 11.51
N CYS A 7 48.07 30.93 12.44
CA CYS A 7 47.05 29.91 12.22
C CYS A 7 45.90 30.51 11.41
N ILE A 8 45.88 30.21 10.12
CA ILE A 8 44.78 30.51 9.20
C ILE A 8 43.60 29.61 9.59
N GLY A 9 42.51 30.22 10.04
CA GLY A 9 41.24 29.55 10.28
C GLY A 9 40.63 29.09 8.97
N PHE A 10 40.51 27.77 8.79
CA PHE A 10 39.79 27.15 7.68
C PHE A 10 38.32 27.01 8.11
N ILE A 11 37.50 28.03 7.82
CA ILE A 11 36.04 27.94 7.93
C ILE A 11 35.55 27.22 6.69
N LEU A 12 35.27 25.91 6.82
CA LEU A 12 34.50 25.15 5.85
C LEU A 12 33.06 25.64 5.91
N PHE A 13 32.68 26.53 4.99
CA PHE A 13 31.28 26.75 4.65
C PHE A 13 30.78 25.46 3.99
N LEU A 14 30.19 24.58 4.79
CA LEU A 14 29.26 23.57 4.31
C LEU A 14 28.04 24.33 3.78
N VAL A 15 28.09 24.69 2.50
CA VAL A 15 26.88 25.06 1.75
C VAL A 15 26.11 23.75 1.60
N GLY A 16 25.24 23.47 2.56
CA GLY A 16 24.21 22.48 2.37
C GLY A 16 23.33 22.98 1.23
N CYS A 17 23.47 22.38 0.05
CA CYS A 17 22.40 22.41 -0.93
C CYS A 17 21.22 21.71 -0.27
N THR A 18 20.33 22.48 0.35
CA THR A 18 18.98 22.03 0.65
C THR A 18 18.26 22.00 -0.69
N ASP A 19 18.48 20.95 -1.49
CA ASP A 19 17.48 20.54 -2.46
C ASP A 19 16.29 20.05 -1.65
N VAL A 20 15.46 21.01 -1.26
CA VAL A 20 14.07 20.73 -0.93
C VAL A 20 13.46 20.30 -2.26
N ARG A 21 13.55 19.00 -2.56
CA ARG A 21 12.67 18.39 -3.54
C ARG A 21 11.28 18.49 -2.94
N GLU A 22 10.57 19.56 -3.27
CA GLU A 22 9.11 19.50 -3.30
C GLU A 22 8.79 18.24 -4.12
N ALA A 23 8.20 17.23 -3.49
CA ALA A 23 7.76 16.06 -4.22
C ALA A 23 6.73 16.54 -5.24
N ASP A 24 7.07 16.48 -6.52
CA ASP A 24 6.19 16.93 -7.61
C ASP A 24 4.85 16.21 -7.49
N GLN A 25 3.80 16.90 -7.05
CA GLN A 25 2.46 16.33 -7.07
C GLN A 25 2.13 15.89 -8.51
N PRO A 26 1.41 14.77 -8.69
CA PRO A 26 1.06 14.29 -10.03
C PRO A 26 0.32 15.38 -10.81
N ASP A 27 0.74 15.61 -12.06
CA ASP A 27 0.08 16.56 -12.95
C ASP A 27 -1.32 16.03 -13.30
N ALA A 28 -2.34 16.87 -13.09
CA ALA A 28 -3.74 16.55 -13.41
C ALA A 28 -3.97 16.23 -14.91
N SER A 29 -3.02 16.57 -15.79
CA SER A 29 -3.07 16.19 -17.21
C SER A 29 -2.71 14.73 -17.49
N MET A 30 -2.12 14.02 -16.52
CA MET A 30 -1.74 12.62 -16.63
C MET A 30 -2.95 11.69 -16.53
N SER A 31 -2.87 10.51 -17.16
CA SER A 31 -3.90 9.48 -16.99
C SER A 31 -3.93 8.98 -15.54
N LEU A 32 -5.10 8.51 -15.07
CA LEU A 32 -5.25 7.99 -13.70
C LEU A 32 -4.20 6.91 -13.36
N GLU A 33 -3.93 5.99 -14.30
CA GLU A 33 -2.92 4.95 -14.11
C GLU A 33 -1.51 5.52 -13.92
N GLU A 34 -1.15 6.55 -14.67
CA GLU A 34 0.15 7.22 -14.53
C GLU A 34 0.22 8.02 -13.21
N GLN A 35 -0.88 8.65 -12.79
CA GLN A 35 -0.95 9.32 -11.49
C GLN A 35 -0.74 8.32 -10.35
N ILE A 36 -1.43 7.17 -10.36
CA ILE A 36 -1.24 6.09 -9.39
C ILE A 36 0.23 5.66 -9.35
N LYS A 37 0.84 5.37 -10.52
CA LYS A 37 2.25 4.95 -10.59
C LYS A 37 3.21 6.00 -10.03
N THR A 38 2.95 7.28 -10.30
CA THR A 38 3.75 8.39 -9.78
C THR A 38 3.67 8.45 -8.27
N VAL A 39 2.47 8.47 -7.69
CA VAL A 39 2.27 8.52 -6.24
C VAL A 39 2.87 7.30 -5.56
N MET A 40 2.62 6.10 -6.07
CA MET A 40 3.22 4.87 -5.54
C MET A 40 4.76 4.94 -5.54
N ASN A 41 5.36 5.39 -6.64
CA ASN A 41 6.81 5.51 -6.75
C ASN A 41 7.41 6.56 -5.80
N GLN A 42 6.67 7.62 -5.48
CA GLN A 42 7.08 8.64 -4.50
C GLN A 42 7.09 8.12 -3.07
N HIS A 43 6.30 7.08 -2.79
CA HIS A 43 6.16 6.45 -1.49
C HIS A 43 6.90 5.09 -1.40
N ASP A 44 7.98 4.93 -2.17
CA ASP A 44 8.84 3.73 -2.18
C ASP A 44 8.14 2.42 -2.63
N TYR A 45 7.05 2.53 -3.41
CA TYR A 45 6.42 1.40 -4.12
C TYR A 45 6.66 1.52 -5.63
N PRO A 46 7.72 0.90 -6.17
CA PRO A 46 8.04 1.01 -7.59
C PRO A 46 6.89 0.52 -8.50
N PRO A 47 6.60 1.17 -9.63
CA PRO A 47 5.43 0.83 -10.46
C PRO A 47 5.36 -0.62 -10.94
N HIS A 48 6.50 -1.29 -11.09
CA HIS A 48 6.58 -2.68 -11.55
C HIS A 48 6.16 -3.70 -10.48
N THR A 49 6.01 -3.29 -9.22
CA THR A 49 5.55 -4.16 -8.12
C THR A 49 4.03 -4.16 -8.00
N ILE A 50 3.33 -3.26 -8.70
CA ILE A 50 1.86 -3.19 -8.70
C ILE A 50 1.30 -4.42 -9.41
N ILE A 51 0.57 -5.25 -8.66
CA ILE A 51 -0.06 -6.48 -9.17
C ILE A 51 -1.54 -6.27 -9.50
N ASN A 52 -2.21 -5.37 -8.81
CA ASN A 52 -3.62 -5.04 -9.03
C ASN A 52 -3.98 -3.71 -8.35
N TYR A 53 -5.12 -3.13 -8.70
CA TYR A 53 -5.77 -2.10 -7.91
C TYR A 53 -7.29 -2.24 -7.98
N GLN A 54 -7.99 -1.71 -6.97
CA GLN A 54 -9.45 -1.64 -6.93
C GLN A 54 -9.87 -0.21 -6.60
N ILE A 55 -10.84 0.31 -7.34
CA ILE A 55 -11.42 1.63 -7.10
C ILE A 55 -12.78 1.44 -6.43
N LYS A 56 -12.99 2.10 -5.29
CA LYS A 56 -14.26 2.12 -4.55
C LYS A 56 -14.55 3.55 -4.13
N HIS A 57 -15.62 4.13 -4.68
CA HIS A 57 -15.89 5.57 -4.58
C HIS A 57 -14.66 6.36 -5.04
N ASP A 58 -14.18 7.27 -4.22
CA ASP A 58 -13.01 8.10 -4.47
C ASP A 58 -11.71 7.46 -3.97
N TYR A 59 -11.75 6.21 -3.47
CA TYR A 59 -10.59 5.52 -2.91
C TYR A 59 -10.02 4.48 -3.88
N ILE A 60 -8.70 4.42 -3.95
CA ILE A 60 -7.94 3.48 -4.79
C ILE A 60 -7.07 2.62 -3.88
N TYR A 61 -7.34 1.32 -3.87
CA TYR A 61 -6.58 0.33 -3.11
C TYR A 61 -5.60 -0.34 -4.06
N VAL A 62 -4.32 -0.04 -3.90
CA VAL A 62 -3.24 -0.53 -4.76
C VAL A 62 -2.54 -1.69 -4.06
N PHE A 63 -2.51 -2.84 -4.72
CA PHE A 63 -1.88 -4.06 -4.24
C PHE A 63 -0.52 -4.19 -4.91
N THR A 64 0.52 -4.37 -4.10
CA THR A 64 1.88 -4.61 -4.59
C THR A 64 2.45 -5.90 -4.02
N ASP A 65 3.34 -6.53 -4.78
CA ASP A 65 4.14 -7.66 -4.32
C ASP A 65 5.61 -7.25 -4.33
N VAL A 66 6.21 -7.19 -3.14
CA VAL A 66 7.63 -6.91 -2.96
C VAL A 66 8.26 -8.07 -2.21
N ASN A 67 9.13 -8.84 -2.88
CA ASN A 67 9.80 -10.01 -2.31
C ASN A 67 8.82 -11.05 -1.72
N HIS A 68 7.73 -11.35 -2.44
CA HIS A 68 6.63 -12.25 -2.01
C HIS A 68 5.84 -11.74 -0.80
N ALA A 69 5.99 -10.46 -0.44
CA ALA A 69 5.22 -9.80 0.60
C ALA A 69 4.13 -8.94 -0.06
N LEU A 70 2.87 -9.20 0.31
CA LEU A 70 1.77 -8.35 -0.12
C LEU A 70 1.82 -7.05 0.66
N ASN A 71 1.86 -5.93 -0.06
CA ASN A 71 1.67 -4.61 0.53
C ASN A 71 0.43 -3.97 -0.10
N VAL A 72 -0.20 -3.08 0.66
CA VAL A 72 -1.37 -2.34 0.21
C VAL A 72 -1.16 -0.86 0.49
N ALA A 73 -1.38 -0.04 -0.52
CA ALA A 73 -1.55 1.40 -0.38
C ALA A 73 -3.00 1.78 -0.60
N VAL A 74 -3.47 2.79 0.12
CA VAL A 74 -4.76 3.43 -0.11
C VAL A 74 -4.48 4.87 -0.56
N LEU A 75 -5.02 5.21 -1.72
CA LEU A 75 -4.94 6.54 -2.32
C LEU A 75 -6.36 7.12 -2.41
N GLU A 76 -6.46 8.43 -2.45
CA GLU A 76 -7.69 9.17 -2.73
C GLU A 76 -7.61 9.77 -4.14
N TYR A 77 -8.72 9.80 -4.87
CA TYR A 77 -8.88 10.57 -6.09
C TYR A 77 -9.78 11.76 -5.81
N ALA A 78 -9.16 12.89 -5.48
CA ALA A 78 -9.85 14.13 -5.14
C ALA A 78 -9.35 15.28 -6.00
N SER A 79 -10.25 16.19 -6.40
CA SER A 79 -9.89 17.38 -7.18
C SER A 79 -9.07 17.09 -8.44
N ASP A 80 -9.43 16.02 -9.16
CA ASP A 80 -8.76 15.53 -10.38
C ASP A 80 -7.30 15.05 -10.17
N GLN A 81 -6.89 14.81 -8.92
CA GLN A 81 -5.55 14.33 -8.56
C GLN A 81 -5.60 13.09 -7.66
N VAL A 82 -4.59 12.23 -7.78
CA VAL A 82 -4.38 11.10 -6.86
C VAL A 82 -3.50 11.56 -5.70
N GLU A 83 -3.96 11.33 -4.47
CA GLU A 83 -3.26 11.65 -3.23
C GLU A 83 -3.01 10.40 -2.38
N TRP A 84 -1.92 10.37 -1.63
CA TRP A 84 -1.58 9.27 -0.72
C TRP A 84 -2.34 9.38 0.59
N ILE A 85 -3.02 8.32 1.02
CA ILE A 85 -3.63 8.26 2.36
C ILE A 85 -2.75 7.44 3.30
N MET A 86 -2.51 6.17 3.00
CA MET A 86 -1.80 5.25 3.89
C MET A 86 -1.19 4.05 3.16
N GLY A 87 -0.24 3.37 3.80
CA GLY A 87 0.39 2.16 3.29
C GLY A 87 0.65 1.13 4.40
N TYR A 88 0.57 -0.14 4.04
CA TYR A 88 0.78 -1.28 4.92
C TYR A 88 1.64 -2.32 4.21
N ASP A 89 2.71 -2.74 4.88
CA ASP A 89 3.66 -3.71 4.35
C ASP A 89 3.49 -5.10 4.96
N SER A 90 3.86 -6.13 4.20
CA SER A 90 3.95 -7.52 4.67
C SER A 90 2.65 -8.06 5.28
N ILE A 91 1.54 -7.86 4.56
CA ILE A 91 0.20 -8.25 5.00
C ILE A 91 -0.03 -9.73 4.79
N SER A 92 -0.37 -10.43 5.87
CA SER A 92 -0.91 -11.80 5.82
C SER A 92 -2.43 -11.81 6.00
N LYS A 93 -2.94 -11.11 7.02
CA LYS A 93 -4.38 -11.01 7.31
C LYS A 93 -4.66 -9.72 8.08
N MET A 94 -5.44 -8.80 7.51
CA MET A 94 -5.67 -7.48 8.11
C MET A 94 -6.98 -6.83 7.63
N SER A 95 -7.60 -6.00 8.47
CA SER A 95 -8.55 -4.97 8.03
C SER A 95 -7.85 -3.62 7.99
N ILE A 96 -7.99 -2.91 6.86
CA ILE A 96 -7.42 -1.60 6.59
C ILE A 96 -8.55 -0.58 6.57
N LEU A 97 -8.43 0.44 7.41
CA LEU A 97 -9.38 1.55 7.54
C LEU A 97 -8.69 2.76 8.19
N ASP A 98 -9.33 3.92 8.08
CA ASP A 98 -8.91 5.17 8.72
C ASP A 98 -10.17 5.88 9.24
N PRO A 99 -10.31 6.02 10.58
CA PRO A 99 -11.44 6.71 11.19
C PRO A 99 -11.61 8.18 10.82
N ALA A 100 -10.62 8.81 10.17
CA ALA A 100 -10.75 10.17 9.64
C ALA A 100 -11.65 10.24 8.39
N TYR A 101 -11.91 9.10 7.73
CA TYR A 101 -12.68 8.99 6.50
C TYR A 101 -13.93 8.14 6.71
N ASP A 102 -15.06 8.79 6.96
CA ASP A 102 -16.32 8.14 7.31
C ASP A 102 -16.92 7.29 6.19
N ASP A 103 -16.54 7.54 4.93
CA ASP A 103 -17.05 6.85 3.74
C ASP A 103 -16.03 5.91 3.09
N MET A 104 -14.80 5.82 3.63
CA MET A 104 -13.77 4.93 3.11
C MET A 104 -14.11 3.47 3.44
N PRO A 105 -14.31 2.60 2.43
CA PRO A 105 -14.58 1.19 2.69
C PRO A 105 -13.46 0.53 3.51
N VAL A 106 -13.84 -0.32 4.46
CA VAL A 106 -12.88 -1.16 5.17
C VAL A 106 -12.49 -2.32 4.26
N LEU A 107 -11.22 -2.34 3.87
CA LEU A 107 -10.63 -3.42 3.10
C LEU A 107 -10.17 -4.52 4.05
N THR A 108 -10.67 -5.74 3.88
CA THR A 108 -10.11 -6.93 4.52
C THR A 108 -9.29 -7.71 3.51
N VAL A 109 -8.05 -8.01 3.87
CA VAL A 109 -7.07 -8.70 3.03
C VAL A 109 -6.65 -9.98 3.71
N ILE A 110 -6.58 -11.07 2.94
CA ILE A 110 -6.06 -12.36 3.37
C ILE A 110 -5.10 -12.89 2.30
N LYS A 111 -3.84 -13.06 2.65
CA LYS A 111 -2.85 -13.84 1.92
C LYS A 111 -2.73 -15.21 2.57
N THR A 112 -2.79 -16.26 1.77
CA THR A 112 -2.53 -17.63 2.22
C THR A 112 -1.69 -18.37 1.19
N ASP A 113 -0.75 -19.16 1.67
CA ASP A 113 0.04 -20.07 0.85
C ASP A 113 -0.57 -21.48 0.82
N ASP A 114 -1.70 -21.70 1.52
CA ASP A 114 -2.41 -22.98 1.54
C ASP A 114 -3.25 -23.15 0.25
N PRO A 115 -2.87 -24.06 -0.66
CA PRO A 115 -3.57 -24.26 -1.92
C PRO A 115 -4.93 -24.95 -1.74
N ALA A 116 -5.23 -25.54 -0.58
CA ALA A 116 -6.50 -26.22 -0.33
C ALA A 116 -7.65 -25.23 -0.06
N ILE A 117 -7.36 -23.95 0.16
CA ILE A 117 -8.40 -22.93 0.39
C ILE A 117 -9.05 -22.54 -0.94
N THR A 118 -10.34 -22.89 -1.06
CA THR A 118 -11.12 -22.65 -2.28
C THR A 118 -12.04 -21.46 -2.17
N VAL A 119 -12.56 -21.16 -0.98
CA VAL A 119 -13.40 -19.99 -0.71
C VAL A 119 -12.95 -19.33 0.59
N VAL A 120 -12.98 -18.00 0.60
CA VAL A 120 -12.84 -17.18 1.80
C VAL A 120 -14.09 -16.33 1.93
N GLU A 121 -14.69 -16.32 3.12
CA GLU A 121 -15.79 -15.42 3.43
C GLU A 121 -15.36 -14.41 4.49
N VAL A 122 -15.93 -13.22 4.42
CA VAL A 122 -15.80 -12.16 5.40
C VAL A 122 -17.21 -11.67 5.70
N LEU A 123 -17.60 -11.68 6.99
CA LEU A 123 -18.97 -11.39 7.42
C LEU A 123 -20.04 -12.26 6.73
N GLY A 124 -19.69 -13.50 6.36
CA GLY A 124 -20.59 -14.42 5.64
C GLY A 124 -20.79 -14.09 4.17
N GLU A 125 -19.98 -13.19 3.60
CA GLU A 125 -19.98 -12.86 2.18
C GLU A 125 -18.68 -13.32 1.51
N PRO A 126 -18.74 -13.82 0.26
CA PRO A 126 -17.56 -14.29 -0.44
C PRO A 126 -16.57 -13.15 -0.73
N ALA A 127 -15.31 -13.38 -0.41
CA ALA A 127 -14.20 -12.52 -0.79
C ALA A 127 -13.82 -12.74 -2.26
N PHE A 128 -13.30 -11.69 -2.90
CA PHE A 128 -12.76 -11.76 -4.25
C PHE A 128 -11.33 -12.30 -4.21
N ALA A 129 -11.06 -13.36 -4.98
CA ALA A 129 -9.70 -13.89 -5.17
C ALA A 129 -9.01 -13.28 -6.37
N PHE A 130 -7.72 -12.99 -6.22
CA PHE A 130 -6.80 -12.81 -7.33
C PHE A 130 -5.47 -13.52 -7.05
N GLN A 131 -4.72 -13.80 -8.11
CA GLN A 131 -3.43 -14.49 -8.03
C GLN A 131 -2.37 -13.64 -8.72
N SER A 132 -1.23 -13.47 -8.05
CA SER A 132 0.01 -12.99 -8.67
C SER A 132 0.88 -14.19 -9.01
N PHE A 133 1.62 -14.11 -10.12
CA PHE A 133 2.59 -15.13 -10.51
C PHE A 133 3.94 -14.47 -10.76
N GLU A 134 4.97 -14.96 -10.09
CA GLU A 134 6.35 -14.62 -10.36
C GLU A 134 7.01 -15.74 -11.15
N THR A 135 7.72 -15.37 -12.22
CA THR A 135 8.54 -16.33 -12.99
C THR A 135 9.92 -16.37 -12.38
N VAL A 136 10.30 -17.51 -11.81
CA VAL A 136 11.61 -17.73 -11.18
C VAL A 136 12.61 -18.28 -12.20
N THR A 137 12.15 -19.20 -13.05
CA THR A 137 12.86 -19.71 -14.23
C THR A 137 11.88 -19.86 -15.39
N ASP A 138 12.38 -20.07 -16.61
CA ASP A 138 11.54 -20.21 -17.81
C ASP A 138 10.46 -21.32 -17.69
N ASP A 139 10.71 -22.32 -16.85
CA ASP A 139 9.86 -23.48 -16.59
C ASP A 139 9.18 -23.50 -15.20
N TYR A 140 9.46 -22.52 -14.33
CA TYR A 140 8.95 -22.49 -12.97
C TYR A 140 8.37 -21.13 -12.58
N ARG A 141 7.11 -21.16 -12.14
CA ARG A 141 6.38 -20.00 -11.62
C ARG A 141 5.90 -20.26 -10.20
N ILE A 142 6.08 -19.27 -9.34
CA ILE A 142 5.49 -19.27 -8.00
C ILE A 142 4.27 -18.36 -8.04
N GLY A 143 3.12 -18.89 -7.63
CA GLY A 143 1.88 -18.14 -7.50
C GLY A 143 1.59 -17.81 -6.03
N ALA A 144 1.09 -16.62 -5.78
CA ALA A 144 0.51 -16.24 -4.49
C ALA A 144 -0.97 -15.88 -4.69
N LYS A 145 -1.85 -16.48 -3.87
CA LYS A 145 -3.29 -16.24 -3.92
C LYS A 145 -3.69 -15.30 -2.80
N TYR A 146 -4.45 -14.28 -3.16
CA TYR A 146 -4.94 -13.26 -2.24
C TYR A 146 -6.45 -13.19 -2.31
N TRP A 147 -7.05 -12.86 -1.18
CA TRP A 147 -8.48 -12.65 -1.02
C TRP A 147 -8.72 -11.26 -0.46
N ILE A 148 -9.63 -10.52 -1.07
CA ILE A 148 -10.02 -9.19 -0.64
C ILE A 148 -11.53 -9.08 -0.51
N HIS A 149 -11.97 -8.35 0.49
CA HIS A 149 -13.38 -8.04 0.69
C HIS A 149 -13.52 -6.60 1.20
N PHE A 150 -14.49 -5.88 0.65
CA PHE A 150 -14.76 -4.49 1.02
C PHE A 150 -16.06 -4.44 1.80
N THR A 151 -16.02 -3.76 2.95
CA THR A 151 -17.20 -3.54 3.78
C THR A 151 -17.39 -2.04 4.01
N GLU A 152 -18.63 -1.60 4.16
CA GLU A 152 -18.91 -0.21 4.52
C GLU A 152 -18.29 0.14 5.87
N MET A 153 -17.76 1.36 6.00
CA MET A 153 -17.27 1.89 7.27
C MET A 153 -18.40 1.96 8.29
N LYS A 154 -18.12 1.53 9.52
CA LYS A 154 -19.06 1.57 10.65
C LYS A 154 -18.36 2.14 11.87
N GLN A 155 -19.09 2.92 12.65
CA GLN A 155 -18.58 3.46 13.92
C GLN A 155 -18.03 2.37 14.85
N ALA A 156 -18.62 1.16 14.80
CA ALA A 156 -18.18 0.02 15.59
C ALA A 156 -16.76 -0.46 15.27
N TYR A 157 -16.20 -0.10 14.11
CA TYR A 157 -14.83 -0.48 13.69
C TYR A 157 -13.77 0.48 14.23
N VAL A 158 -14.15 1.69 14.64
CA VAL A 158 -13.24 2.70 15.20
C VAL A 158 -12.82 2.35 16.63
N ASP A 159 -13.66 1.58 17.34
CA ASP A 159 -13.37 1.11 18.69
C ASP A 159 -12.58 -0.22 18.65
N PHE A 160 -11.25 -0.09 18.65
CA PHE A 160 -10.32 -1.22 18.63
C PHE A 160 -10.42 -2.14 19.86
N GLU A 161 -11.00 -1.69 20.98
CA GLU A 161 -11.19 -2.55 22.15
C GLU A 161 -12.29 -3.59 21.93
N ASN A 162 -13.26 -3.30 21.07
CA ASN A 162 -14.42 -4.17 20.83
C ASN A 162 -14.17 -5.26 19.77
N GLN A 163 -12.99 -5.33 19.17
CA GLN A 163 -12.60 -6.35 18.17
C GLN A 163 -13.64 -6.58 17.05
N ASN A 164 -14.43 -5.56 16.69
CA ASN A 164 -15.49 -5.69 15.70
C ASN A 164 -14.99 -5.61 14.25
N LEU A 165 -13.68 -5.63 14.03
CA LEU A 165 -13.11 -5.51 12.70
C LEU A 165 -13.51 -6.71 11.82
N PRO A 166 -13.83 -6.48 10.53
CA PRO A 166 -14.25 -7.57 9.64
C PRO A 166 -13.23 -8.72 9.52
N VAL A 167 -11.94 -8.45 9.71
CA VAL A 167 -10.88 -9.48 9.73
C VAL A 167 -11.10 -10.59 10.79
N HIS A 168 -11.85 -10.31 11.85
CA HIS A 168 -12.19 -11.31 12.88
C HIS A 168 -13.32 -12.26 12.46
N SER A 169 -14.04 -11.93 11.38
CA SER A 169 -15.12 -12.75 10.81
C SER A 169 -14.67 -13.61 9.62
N VAL A 170 -13.37 -13.65 9.33
CA VAL A 170 -12.86 -14.43 8.19
C VAL A 170 -13.04 -15.92 8.43
N GLU A 171 -13.75 -16.56 7.50
CA GLU A 171 -13.93 -18.01 7.43
C GLU A 171 -13.22 -18.56 6.18
N LEU A 172 -12.54 -19.71 6.33
CA LEU A 172 -11.77 -20.36 5.27
C LEU A 172 -12.43 -21.71 4.97
N PHE A 173 -12.73 -21.95 3.70
CA PHE A 173 -13.33 -23.19 3.23
C PHE A 173 -12.34 -23.98 2.37
N TYR A 174 -12.39 -25.29 2.53
CA TYR A 174 -11.45 -26.25 1.96
C TYR A 174 -12.20 -27.30 1.14
N ASP A 175 -11.54 -27.83 0.12
CA ASP A 175 -12.01 -28.98 -0.67
C ASP A 175 -11.73 -30.33 0.00
#